data_AF-A0A9Q7UM56-F1
#
_entry.id   AF-A0A9Q7UM56-F1
#
_cell.length_a   1.000
_cell.length_b   1.000
_cell.length_c   1.000
_cell.angle_alpha   90.00
_cell.angle_beta   90.00
_cell.angle_gamma   90.00
#
_symmetry.space_group_name_H-M   'P 1'
#
loop_
_entity.id
_entity.type
_entity.pdbx_description
1 polymer ?
#
loop_
_entity_poly.entity_id
_entity_poly.type
_entity_poly.pdbx_seq_one_letter_code
_entity_poly.pdbx_strand_id
1 'polypeptide(L)'
;MDPVAAASSSGALPEHFSEIQPFKHYLGPYFHYEPDMQSLTSDDFDKDFDTYIHYDGTPVLFTEKVTEGKVIAALDSYGKVWLVGRYDGDSKLTYVHYYANKVVGLDLGKGNRDEARKYVEAAHKFKSEHGDNALYLRYGRPFAERKRSKLFGYNVPKWKDIEKLSTPAYDLEKARFPHLRNTLDQYNYLKGYDSKNRLLGFKLDKNGNVLLEYLGQYHPRV
;
A
#
# COMPACT_ATOMS: atom_id res chain seq x y z
N MET A 1 6.61 23.76 -41.29
CA MET A 1 6.72 23.68 -39.82
C MET A 1 6.42 22.25 -39.47
N ASP A 2 7.47 21.45 -39.35
CA ASP A 2 7.34 20.01 -39.10
C ASP A 2 7.15 19.76 -37.60
N PRO A 3 6.28 18.81 -37.20
CA PRO A 3 6.11 18.46 -35.80
C PRO A 3 7.34 17.71 -35.29
N VAL A 4 7.96 18.25 -34.25
CA VAL A 4 9.02 17.57 -33.49
C VAL A 4 8.40 16.39 -32.75
N ALA A 5 8.72 15.17 -33.19
CA ALA A 5 8.37 13.95 -32.49
C ALA A 5 9.18 13.87 -31.18
N ALA A 6 8.49 13.97 -30.03
CA ALA A 6 9.07 13.67 -28.74
C ALA A 6 9.26 12.16 -28.63
N ALA A 7 10.50 11.69 -28.68
CA ALA A 7 10.85 10.31 -28.37
C ALA A 7 10.76 10.11 -26.85
N SER A 8 9.71 9.43 -26.39
CA SER A 8 9.68 8.83 -25.05
C SER A 8 10.71 7.71 -25.00
N SER A 9 11.89 8.02 -24.46
CA SER A 9 12.87 7.01 -24.08
C SER A 9 12.40 6.41 -22.75
N SER A 10 11.66 5.31 -22.83
CA SER A 10 11.51 4.40 -21.70
C SER A 10 12.87 3.74 -21.47
N GLY A 11 13.67 4.29 -20.56
CA GLY A 11 14.89 3.65 -20.09
C GLY A 11 14.53 2.27 -19.54
N ALA A 12 14.90 1.22 -20.25
CA ALA A 12 14.76 -0.13 -19.73
C ALA A 12 15.70 -0.23 -18.51
N LEU A 13 15.12 -0.56 -17.35
CA LEU A 13 15.91 -0.87 -16.15
C LEU A 13 16.92 -1.97 -16.51
N PRO A 14 18.19 -1.88 -16.08
CA PRO A 14 19.19 -2.92 -16.32
C PRO A 14 18.66 -4.30 -15.91
N GLU A 15 18.86 -5.32 -16.76
CA GLU A 15 18.33 -6.68 -16.54
C GLU A 15 18.69 -7.27 -15.18
N HIS A 16 19.78 -6.81 -14.56
CA HIS A 16 20.27 -7.22 -13.24
C HIS A 16 19.31 -6.95 -12.08
N PHE A 17 18.36 -6.02 -12.19
CA PHE A 17 17.41 -5.71 -11.10
C PHE A 17 16.17 -6.63 -11.07
N SER A 18 16.14 -7.64 -11.93
CA SER A 18 14.99 -8.54 -12.11
C SER A 18 14.97 -9.72 -11.12
N GLU A 19 16.03 -9.90 -10.32
CA GLU A 19 16.16 -11.04 -9.42
C GLU A 19 15.66 -10.73 -8.00
N ILE A 20 15.05 -11.75 -7.38
CA ILE A 20 14.69 -11.74 -5.95
C ILE A 20 15.95 -12.06 -5.15
N GLN A 21 16.44 -11.10 -4.37
CA GLN A 21 17.62 -11.26 -3.53
C GLN A 21 17.26 -11.71 -2.10
N PRO A 22 18.11 -12.51 -1.43
CA PRO A 22 17.89 -12.90 -0.03
C PRO A 22 17.98 -11.68 0.89
N PHE A 23 17.34 -11.71 2.06
CA PHE A 23 17.29 -10.57 2.98
C PHE A 23 18.69 -10.03 3.35
N LYS A 24 19.68 -10.92 3.53
CA LYS A 24 21.08 -10.55 3.84
C LYS A 24 21.74 -9.66 2.78
N HIS A 25 21.31 -9.75 1.51
CA HIS A 25 21.84 -8.93 0.43
C HIS A 25 21.65 -7.45 0.76
N TYR A 26 20.45 -7.09 1.24
CA TYR A 26 20.05 -5.73 1.59
C TYR A 26 20.69 -5.17 2.87
N LEU A 27 21.50 -5.96 3.58
CA LEU A 27 22.13 -5.57 4.85
C LEU A 27 23.65 -5.50 4.74
N GLY A 28 24.19 -6.08 3.67
CA GLY A 28 25.62 -6.09 3.39
C GLY A 28 26.03 -4.94 2.48
N PRO A 29 27.34 -4.85 2.18
CA PRO A 29 27.87 -3.85 1.25
C PRO A 29 27.44 -4.10 -0.20
N TYR A 30 26.67 -5.16 -0.49
CA TYR A 30 26.32 -5.57 -1.86
C TYR A 30 25.10 -4.84 -2.41
N PHE A 31 24.21 -4.37 -1.53
CA PHE A 31 23.07 -3.58 -1.96
C PHE A 31 23.51 -2.12 -2.10
N HIS A 32 23.65 -1.68 -3.34
CA HIS A 32 24.00 -0.31 -3.68
C HIS A 32 22.78 0.39 -4.26
N TYR A 33 22.20 1.29 -3.49
CA TYR A 33 21.19 2.19 -4.00
C TYR A 33 21.87 3.44 -4.57
N GLU A 34 21.82 3.55 -5.89
CA GLU A 34 22.14 4.76 -6.62
C GLU A 34 20.81 5.42 -6.98
N PRO A 35 20.52 6.63 -6.47
CA PRO A 35 19.26 7.30 -6.77
C PRO A 35 19.14 7.54 -8.27
N ASP A 36 18.18 6.91 -8.93
CA ASP A 36 17.84 7.29 -10.30
C ASP A 36 17.03 8.60 -10.22
N MET A 37 17.43 9.60 -11.00
CA MET A 37 16.77 10.90 -11.01
C MET A 37 15.39 10.85 -11.71
N GLN A 38 15.03 9.73 -12.34
CA GLN A 38 13.69 9.54 -12.89
C GLN A 38 12.72 8.93 -11.86
N SER A 39 12.11 9.80 -11.06
CA SER A 39 10.95 9.43 -10.25
C SER A 39 9.82 8.90 -11.16
N LEU A 40 9.17 7.80 -10.75
CA LEU A 40 7.97 7.28 -11.43
C LEU A 40 6.90 8.38 -11.60
N THR A 41 6.03 8.25 -12.60
CA THR A 41 4.85 9.14 -12.69
C THR A 41 3.83 8.72 -11.64
N SER A 42 3.00 9.66 -11.14
CA SER A 42 2.02 9.38 -10.07
C SER A 42 1.10 8.17 -10.33
N ASP A 43 0.86 7.88 -11.60
CA ASP A 43 -0.04 6.81 -12.03
C ASP A 43 0.67 5.44 -12.01
N ASP A 44 1.97 5.40 -12.34
CA ASP A 44 2.80 4.20 -12.22
C ASP A 44 3.03 3.85 -10.75
N PHE A 45 3.19 4.86 -9.89
CA PHE A 45 3.28 4.76 -8.44
C PHE A 45 2.11 3.98 -7.83
N ASP A 46 0.88 4.31 -8.23
CA ASP A 46 -0.32 3.65 -7.73
C ASP A 46 -0.38 2.20 -8.18
N LYS A 47 -0.13 1.95 -9.46
CA LYS A 47 -0.13 0.59 -10.00
C LYS A 47 0.86 -0.35 -9.31
N ASP A 48 1.99 0.21 -8.88
CA ASP A 48 3.11 -0.58 -8.40
C ASP A 48 3.05 -0.91 -6.91
N PHE A 49 2.38 -0.09 -6.09
CA PHE A 49 2.41 -0.23 -4.63
C PHE A 49 1.02 -0.30 -3.96
N ASP A 50 -0.08 -0.19 -4.72
CA ASP A 50 -1.45 -0.21 -4.18
C ASP A 50 -1.80 -1.49 -3.38
N THR A 51 -1.17 -2.61 -3.75
CA THR A 51 -1.36 -3.95 -3.20
C THR A 51 -0.24 -4.38 -2.24
N TYR A 52 0.44 -3.40 -1.61
CA TYR A 52 1.43 -3.64 -0.57
C TYR A 52 0.98 -3.06 0.76
N ILE A 53 1.33 -3.73 1.86
CA ILE A 53 1.13 -3.18 3.21
C ILE A 53 1.95 -1.90 3.35
N HIS A 54 1.37 -0.86 3.93
CA HIS A 54 2.06 0.37 4.30
C HIS A 54 1.97 0.59 5.81
N TYR A 55 3.10 0.89 6.43
CA TYR A 55 3.19 1.28 7.83
C TYR A 55 3.76 2.70 7.92
N ASP A 56 3.03 3.61 8.56
CA ASP A 56 3.38 5.04 8.64
C ASP A 56 3.65 5.68 7.26
N GLY A 57 2.78 5.34 6.30
CA GLY A 57 2.90 5.77 4.90
C GLY A 57 4.11 5.21 4.14
N THR A 58 4.89 4.31 4.74
CA THR A 58 6.03 3.64 4.12
C THR A 58 5.64 2.24 3.63
N PRO A 59 5.95 1.84 2.39
CA PRO A 59 5.68 0.48 1.93
C PRO A 59 6.51 -0.54 2.71
N VAL A 60 5.88 -1.67 3.02
CA VAL A 60 6.49 -2.84 3.66
C VAL A 60 6.68 -3.92 2.61
N LEU A 61 7.94 -4.17 2.23
CA LEU A 61 8.30 -5.13 1.20
C LEU A 61 8.94 -6.37 1.83
N PHE A 62 8.38 -7.53 1.49
CA PHE A 62 8.96 -8.81 1.85
C PHE A 62 9.99 -9.20 0.81
N THR A 63 11.27 -9.27 1.19
CA THR A 63 12.37 -9.46 0.23
C THR A 63 12.29 -10.81 -0.49
N GLU A 64 11.60 -11.80 0.07
CA GLU A 64 11.33 -13.09 -0.58
C GLU A 64 10.22 -13.02 -1.67
N LYS A 65 9.54 -11.88 -1.81
CA LYS A 65 8.41 -11.66 -2.74
C LYS A 65 8.64 -10.53 -3.74
N VAL A 66 9.73 -9.77 -3.61
CA VAL A 66 10.00 -8.62 -4.47
C VAL A 66 11.42 -8.69 -5.02
N THR A 67 11.60 -8.14 -6.23
CA THR A 67 12.91 -7.98 -6.83
C THR A 67 13.64 -6.81 -6.20
N GLU A 68 14.96 -6.76 -6.39
CA GLU A 68 15.77 -5.60 -5.98
C GLU A 68 15.29 -4.31 -6.65
N GLY A 69 14.94 -4.36 -7.94
CA GLY A 69 14.38 -3.22 -8.66
C GLY A 69 13.11 -2.65 -8.01
N LYS A 70 12.29 -3.49 -7.36
CA LYS A 70 11.11 -3.02 -6.63
C LYS A 70 11.46 -2.28 -5.34
N VAL A 71 12.53 -2.70 -4.67
CA VAL A 71 13.06 -2.00 -3.49
C VAL A 71 13.60 -0.63 -3.87
N ILE A 72 14.39 -0.57 -4.95
CA ILE A 72 14.91 0.68 -5.51
C ILE A 72 13.75 1.60 -5.91
N ALA A 73 12.76 1.08 -6.66
CA ALA A 73 11.57 1.85 -7.03
C ALA A 73 10.84 2.41 -5.81
N ALA A 74 10.73 1.65 -4.70
CA ALA A 74 10.12 2.15 -3.47
C ALA A 74 10.94 3.26 -2.80
N LEU A 75 12.27 3.15 -2.81
CA LEU A 75 13.18 4.18 -2.30
C LEU A 75 13.10 5.47 -3.12
N ASP A 76 13.10 5.39 -4.45
CA ASP A 76 12.94 6.55 -5.32
C ASP A 76 11.57 7.20 -5.15
N SER A 77 10.55 6.36 -4.97
CA SER A 77 9.16 6.75 -4.89
C SER A 77 8.79 7.41 -3.56
N TYR A 78 9.11 6.75 -2.45
CA TYR A 78 8.68 7.13 -1.11
C TYR A 78 9.79 7.82 -0.32
N GLY A 79 11.04 7.75 -0.78
CA GLY A 79 12.23 8.15 -0.02
C GLY A 79 12.53 7.22 1.16
N LYS A 80 11.74 6.17 1.37
CA LYS A 80 11.84 5.24 2.50
C LYS A 80 11.14 3.93 2.22
N VAL A 81 11.60 2.85 2.84
CA VAL A 81 11.01 1.51 2.71
C VAL A 81 11.25 0.66 3.96
N TRP A 82 10.27 -0.15 4.34
CA TRP A 82 10.46 -1.22 5.30
C TRP A 82 10.75 -2.52 4.56
N LEU A 83 11.92 -3.10 4.79
CA LEU A 83 12.26 -4.42 4.30
C LEU A 83 12.02 -5.47 5.38
N VAL A 84 11.38 -6.55 4.99
CA VAL A 84 11.04 -7.68 5.84
C VAL A 84 11.59 -8.96 5.23
N GLY A 85 12.33 -9.73 6.03
CA GLY A 85 12.88 -11.00 5.57
C GLY A 85 13.53 -11.79 6.70
N ARG A 86 14.03 -12.97 6.37
CA ARG A 86 14.73 -13.84 7.31
C ARG A 86 16.23 -13.81 7.02
N TYR A 87 17.05 -13.83 8.07
CA TYR A 87 18.45 -14.19 7.91
C TYR A 87 18.56 -15.69 7.57
N ASP A 88 19.63 -16.07 6.87
CA ASP A 88 19.90 -17.47 6.56
C ASP A 88 19.94 -18.30 7.87
N GLY A 89 19.09 -19.31 7.95
CA GLY A 89 18.98 -20.18 9.13
C GLY A 89 18.15 -19.63 10.29
N ASP A 90 17.62 -18.40 10.20
CA ASP A 90 16.67 -17.87 11.19
C ASP A 90 15.22 -18.17 10.78
N SER A 91 14.40 -18.52 11.77
CA SER A 91 12.95 -18.68 11.60
C SER A 91 12.19 -17.36 11.73
N LYS A 92 12.78 -16.36 12.41
CA LYS A 92 12.13 -15.08 12.72
C LYS A 92 12.30 -14.06 11.60
N LEU A 93 11.23 -13.32 11.33
CA LEU A 93 11.28 -12.16 10.44
C LEU A 93 12.00 -11.01 11.12
N THR A 94 12.92 -10.40 10.39
CA THR A 94 13.61 -9.16 10.74
C THR A 94 13.03 -8.01 9.93
N TYR A 95 12.98 -6.83 10.54
CA TYR A 95 12.44 -5.61 9.97
C TYR A 95 13.52 -4.53 9.96
N VAL A 96 13.79 -3.97 8.78
CA VAL A 96 14.75 -2.87 8.60
C VAL A 96 14.06 -1.74 7.87
N HIS A 97 14.22 -0.52 8.39
CA HIS A 97 13.70 0.70 7.78
C HIS A 97 14.86 1.41 7.10
N TYR A 98 14.77 1.60 5.78
CA TYR A 98 15.72 2.38 5.02
C TYR A 98 15.13 3.74 4.63
N TYR A 99 16.00 4.74 4.58
CA TYR A 99 15.74 6.04 3.99
C TYR A 99 16.70 6.26 2.83
N ALA A 100 16.19 6.74 1.71
CA ALA A 100 17.01 7.24 0.61
C ALA A 100 17.69 8.53 1.08
N ASN A 101 19.03 8.57 1.01
CA ASN A 101 19.81 9.76 1.27
C ASN A 101 20.62 10.13 0.02
N LYS A 102 20.38 11.32 -0.52
CA LYS A 102 21.03 11.79 -1.75
C LYS A 102 22.55 11.95 -1.65
N VAL A 103 23.12 11.95 -0.44
CA VAL A 103 24.55 12.14 -0.18
C VAL A 103 25.28 10.82 0.06
N VAL A 104 24.67 9.89 0.81
CA VAL A 104 25.31 8.61 1.19
C VAL A 104 24.63 7.37 0.60
N GLY A 105 23.62 7.56 -0.26
CA GLY A 105 22.80 6.48 -0.81
C GLY A 105 21.70 6.08 0.17
N LEU A 106 22.05 5.43 1.27
CA LEU A 106 21.09 4.84 2.21
C LEU A 106 21.41 5.10 3.67
N ASP A 107 20.38 5.44 4.44
CA ASP A 107 20.45 5.53 5.89
C ASP A 107 19.54 4.49 6.57
N LEU A 108 20.05 3.89 7.65
CA LEU A 108 19.27 3.03 8.52
C LEU A 108 18.40 3.87 9.46
N GLY A 109 17.09 3.70 9.32
CA GLY A 109 16.09 4.33 10.14
C GLY A 109 16.04 3.83 11.58
N LYS A 110 15.83 4.75 12.53
CA LYS A 110 15.49 4.44 13.94
C LYS A 110 14.02 4.07 14.14
N GLY A 111 13.33 3.59 13.10
CA GLY A 111 11.90 3.27 13.16
C GLY A 111 11.59 2.22 14.24
N ASN A 112 10.36 2.26 14.78
CA ASN A 112 9.91 1.32 15.80
C ASN A 112 9.65 -0.07 15.18
N ARG A 113 10.68 -0.91 15.15
CA ARG A 113 10.64 -2.26 14.54
C ARG A 113 9.58 -3.16 15.15
N ASP A 114 9.40 -3.08 16.48
CA ASP A 114 8.42 -3.89 17.19
C ASP A 114 6.98 -3.50 16.83
N GLU A 115 6.73 -2.22 16.61
CA GLU A 115 5.42 -1.72 16.18
C GLU A 115 5.14 -2.05 14.71
N ALA A 116 6.12 -1.89 13.83
CA ALA A 116 6.04 -2.33 12.44
C ALA A 116 5.71 -3.84 12.36
N ARG A 117 6.39 -4.67 13.16
CA ARG A 117 6.10 -6.11 13.25
C ARG A 117 4.65 -6.38 13.68
N LYS A 118 4.22 -5.79 14.80
CA LYS A 118 2.84 -5.96 15.31
C LYS A 118 1.79 -5.53 14.29
N TYR A 119 2.06 -4.43 13.57
CA TYR A 119 1.19 -3.92 12.53
C TYR A 119 1.07 -4.89 11.35
N VAL A 120 2.19 -5.45 10.89
CA VAL A 120 2.21 -6.45 9.80
C VAL A 120 1.55 -7.77 10.21
N GLU A 121 1.76 -8.24 11.44
CA GLU A 121 1.06 -9.40 12.00
C GLU A 121 -0.47 -9.18 12.04
N ALA A 122 -0.90 -7.99 12.48
CA ALA A 122 -2.31 -7.61 12.47
C ALA A 122 -2.88 -7.56 11.04
N ALA A 123 -2.11 -7.06 10.08
CA ALA A 123 -2.47 -7.03 8.66
C ALA A 123 -2.65 -8.46 8.10
N HIS A 124 -1.73 -9.39 8.38
CA HIS A 124 -1.86 -10.78 7.95
C HIS A 124 -3.05 -11.48 8.57
N LYS A 125 -3.31 -11.26 9.86
CA LYS A 125 -4.52 -11.78 10.52
C LYS A 125 -5.77 -11.22 9.83
N PHE A 126 -5.80 -9.91 9.58
CA PHE A 126 -6.89 -9.25 8.89
C PHE A 126 -7.15 -9.81 7.49
N LYS A 127 -6.10 -10.06 6.70
CA LYS A 127 -6.17 -10.75 5.41
C LYS A 127 -6.80 -12.13 5.54
N SER A 128 -6.36 -12.93 6.51
CA SER A 128 -6.92 -14.29 6.71
C SER A 128 -8.41 -14.27 7.05
N GLU A 129 -8.87 -13.18 7.68
CA GLU A 129 -10.26 -13.01 8.02
C GLU A 129 -11.07 -12.50 6.83
N HIS A 130 -10.62 -11.45 6.14
CA HIS A 130 -11.43 -10.64 5.22
C HIS A 130 -10.98 -10.64 3.76
N GLY A 131 -9.86 -11.29 3.43
CA GLY A 131 -9.31 -11.34 2.08
C GLY A 131 -8.39 -10.16 1.71
N ASP A 132 -7.82 -10.25 0.51
CA ASP A 132 -6.76 -9.35 0.03
C ASP A 132 -7.23 -7.91 -0.20
N ASN A 133 -8.38 -7.73 -0.86
CA ASN A 133 -8.89 -6.38 -1.12
C ASN A 133 -9.21 -5.63 0.19
N ALA A 134 -9.78 -6.32 1.18
CA ALA A 134 -10.02 -5.73 2.48
C ALA A 134 -8.70 -5.34 3.17
N LEU A 135 -7.69 -6.22 3.10
CA LEU A 135 -6.35 -5.95 3.58
C LEU A 135 -5.80 -4.65 2.96
N TYR A 136 -5.77 -4.55 1.63
CA TYR A 136 -5.12 -3.42 0.97
C TYR A 136 -5.92 -2.12 1.07
N LEU A 137 -7.25 -2.19 1.23
CA LEU A 137 -8.03 -1.01 1.60
C LEU A 137 -7.58 -0.50 2.97
N ARG A 138 -7.41 -1.37 3.97
CA ARG A 138 -7.17 -0.96 5.35
C ARG A 138 -5.70 -0.69 5.70
N TYR A 139 -4.82 -1.57 5.27
CA TYR A 139 -3.40 -1.60 5.60
C TYR A 139 -2.51 -1.25 4.41
N GLY A 140 -3.08 -0.96 3.24
CA GLY A 140 -2.33 -0.54 2.06
C GLY A 140 -1.95 0.94 2.09
N ARG A 141 -1.64 1.50 0.92
CA ARG A 141 -1.26 2.92 0.80
C ARG A 141 -2.33 3.82 1.44
N PRO A 142 -1.95 4.78 2.31
CA PRO A 142 -2.91 5.70 2.90
C PRO A 142 -3.60 6.53 1.83
N PHE A 143 -4.83 6.96 2.10
CA PHE A 143 -5.53 7.90 1.25
C PHE A 143 -5.06 9.33 1.54
N ALA A 144 -5.23 10.23 0.58
CA ALA A 144 -4.94 11.64 0.81
C ALA A 144 -5.80 12.19 1.97
N GLU A 145 -5.22 13.11 2.75
CA GLU A 145 -5.92 13.83 3.80
C GLU A 145 -7.15 14.55 3.22
N ARG A 146 -8.28 14.47 3.93
CA ARG A 146 -9.53 15.07 3.47
C ARG A 146 -9.52 16.58 3.72
N LYS A 147 -9.22 17.34 2.66
CA LYS A 147 -9.19 18.80 2.69
C LYS A 147 -10.53 19.36 3.17
N ARG A 148 -10.45 20.29 4.13
CA ARG A 148 -11.62 21.02 4.65
C ARG A 148 -12.14 21.99 3.60
N SER A 149 -13.46 22.17 3.51
CA SER A 149 -13.99 23.43 3.00
C SER A 149 -13.71 24.52 4.05
N LYS A 150 -13.43 25.77 3.63
CA LYS A 150 -13.13 26.87 4.56
C LYS A 150 -14.29 27.21 5.52
N LEU A 151 -15.51 26.76 5.22
CA LEU A 151 -16.73 27.11 5.96
C LEU A 151 -17.29 25.96 6.80
N PHE A 152 -17.14 24.71 6.36
CA PHE A 152 -17.63 23.54 7.06
C PHE A 152 -16.54 22.46 7.05
N GLY A 153 -16.17 21.97 8.23
CA GLY A 153 -15.16 20.93 8.38
C GLY A 153 -15.54 19.64 7.64
N TYR A 154 -14.57 18.75 7.43
CA TYR A 154 -14.84 17.41 6.92
C TYR A 154 -15.72 16.65 7.92
N ASN A 155 -16.86 16.14 7.46
CA ASN A 155 -17.75 15.32 8.27
C ASN A 155 -17.59 13.85 7.89
N VAL A 156 -16.98 13.07 8.80
CA VAL A 156 -16.79 11.63 8.62
C VAL A 156 -18.17 10.96 8.50
N PRO A 157 -18.43 10.16 7.45
CA PRO A 157 -19.70 9.45 7.31
C PRO A 157 -20.08 8.65 8.56
N LYS A 158 -21.34 8.70 8.97
CA LYS A 158 -21.83 7.88 10.10
C LYS A 158 -22.18 6.49 9.60
N TRP A 159 -21.94 5.49 10.44
CA TRP A 159 -22.16 4.09 10.08
C TRP A 159 -23.63 3.75 9.80
N LYS A 160 -24.54 4.29 10.60
CA LYS A 160 -25.99 4.17 10.39
C LYS A 160 -26.44 4.72 9.03
N ASP A 161 -25.74 5.73 8.51
CA ASP A 161 -26.06 6.29 7.19
C ASP A 161 -25.54 5.33 6.11
N ILE A 162 -24.29 4.86 6.21
CA ILE A 162 -23.69 3.88 5.29
C ILE A 162 -24.53 2.59 5.17
N GLU A 163 -24.99 2.07 6.30
CA GLU A 163 -25.83 0.88 6.37
C GLU A 163 -27.11 1.05 5.53
N LYS A 164 -27.79 2.19 5.68
CA LYS A 164 -29.07 2.51 5.02
C LYS A 164 -28.95 2.89 3.54
N LEU A 165 -27.76 3.24 3.07
CA LEU A 165 -27.58 3.63 1.66
C LEU A 165 -27.95 2.49 0.72
N SER A 166 -28.64 2.82 -0.37
CA SER A 166 -28.99 1.86 -1.43
C SER A 166 -27.82 1.48 -2.34
N THR A 167 -26.61 2.00 -2.08
CA THR A 167 -25.41 1.66 -2.85
C THR A 167 -25.14 0.15 -2.78
N PRO A 168 -24.87 -0.50 -3.93
CA PRO A 168 -24.57 -1.93 -3.95
C PRO A 168 -23.35 -2.26 -3.09
N ALA A 169 -23.35 -3.44 -2.48
CA ALA A 169 -22.17 -3.97 -1.82
C ALA A 169 -21.28 -4.69 -2.85
N TYR A 170 -19.98 -4.45 -2.80
CA TYR A 170 -19.01 -5.08 -3.68
C TYR A 170 -18.62 -6.48 -3.17
N ASP A 171 -18.51 -7.44 -4.07
CA ASP A 171 -17.83 -8.70 -3.81
C ASP A 171 -16.33 -8.43 -3.61
N LEU A 172 -15.83 -8.49 -2.37
CA LEU A 172 -14.43 -8.16 -2.10
C LEU A 172 -13.45 -9.18 -2.68
N GLU A 173 -13.88 -10.38 -3.04
CA GLU A 173 -13.01 -11.37 -3.68
C GLU A 173 -12.88 -11.11 -5.18
N LYS A 174 -13.95 -10.62 -5.83
CA LYS A 174 -14.01 -10.47 -7.29
C LYS A 174 -13.80 -9.04 -7.79
N ALA A 175 -14.10 -8.04 -6.96
CA ALA A 175 -13.98 -6.65 -7.37
C ALA A 175 -12.51 -6.30 -7.66
N ARG A 176 -12.28 -5.50 -8.71
CA ARG A 176 -10.94 -5.00 -9.04
C ARG A 176 -10.51 -3.98 -7.99
N PHE A 177 -9.33 -4.17 -7.40
CA PHE A 177 -8.84 -3.30 -6.34
C PHE A 177 -8.83 -1.79 -6.69
N PRO A 178 -8.37 -1.37 -7.89
CA PRO A 178 -8.43 0.05 -8.25
C PRO A 178 -9.84 0.64 -8.23
N HIS A 179 -10.86 -0.16 -8.58
CA HIS A 179 -12.25 0.29 -8.53
C HIS A 179 -12.73 0.51 -7.09
N LEU A 180 -12.38 -0.40 -6.18
CA LEU A 180 -12.69 -0.27 -4.75
C LEU A 180 -12.02 0.98 -4.16
N ARG A 181 -10.73 1.17 -4.43
CA ARG A 181 -9.95 2.30 -3.95
C ARG A 181 -10.52 3.63 -4.45
N ASN A 182 -10.80 3.73 -5.76
CA ASN A 182 -11.40 4.94 -6.35
C ASN A 182 -12.80 5.24 -5.77
N THR A 183 -13.61 4.21 -5.54
CA THR A 183 -14.92 4.37 -4.90
C THR A 183 -14.78 4.91 -3.47
N LEU A 184 -13.87 4.32 -2.67
CA LEU A 184 -13.63 4.79 -1.31
C LEU A 184 -13.10 6.22 -1.28
N ASP A 185 -12.22 6.57 -2.21
CA ASP A 185 -11.65 7.92 -2.33
C ASP A 185 -12.71 8.97 -2.71
N GLN A 186 -13.53 8.65 -3.72
CA GLN A 186 -14.57 9.54 -4.24
C GLN A 186 -15.70 9.77 -3.25
N TYR A 187 -16.21 8.70 -2.63
CA TYR A 187 -17.41 8.77 -1.79
C TYR A 187 -17.11 8.84 -0.29
N ASN A 188 -15.86 8.63 0.13
CA ASN A 188 -15.42 8.50 1.53
C ASN A 188 -15.97 7.27 2.26
N TYR A 189 -16.70 6.40 1.58
CA TYR A 189 -17.16 5.13 2.10
C TYR A 189 -17.38 4.13 0.97
N LEU A 190 -17.41 2.85 1.32
CA LEU A 190 -17.97 1.78 0.47
C LEU A 190 -18.50 0.66 1.35
N LYS A 191 -19.37 -0.18 0.77
CA LYS A 191 -19.79 -1.46 1.36
C LYS A 191 -19.22 -2.60 0.54
N GLY A 192 -18.69 -3.62 1.19
CA GLY A 192 -18.26 -4.85 0.54
C GLY A 192 -18.62 -6.05 1.37
N TYR A 193 -18.67 -7.23 0.77
CA TYR A 193 -18.80 -8.49 1.50
C TYR A 193 -17.60 -9.38 1.22
N ASP A 194 -17.17 -10.10 2.26
CA ASP A 194 -16.07 -11.07 2.15
C ASP A 194 -16.57 -12.47 1.75
N SER A 195 -15.64 -13.41 1.58
CA SER A 195 -15.94 -14.81 1.21
C SER A 195 -16.79 -15.57 2.25
N LYS A 196 -16.98 -15.01 3.45
CA LYS A 196 -17.85 -15.53 4.51
C LYS A 196 -19.22 -14.84 4.51
N ASN A 197 -19.55 -14.10 3.45
CA ASN A 197 -20.75 -13.27 3.31
C ASN A 197 -20.93 -12.23 4.43
N ARG A 198 -19.85 -11.83 5.10
CA ARG A 198 -19.93 -10.75 6.10
C ARG A 198 -19.96 -9.42 5.38
N LEU A 199 -21.00 -8.64 5.63
CA LEU A 199 -21.11 -7.27 5.12
C LEU A 199 -20.20 -6.36 5.95
N LEU A 200 -19.30 -5.68 5.26
CA LEU A 200 -18.29 -4.77 5.80
C LEU A 200 -18.54 -3.36 5.28
N GLY A 201 -18.49 -2.39 6.18
CA GLY A 201 -18.46 -0.97 5.86
C GLY A 201 -17.03 -0.46 5.96
N PHE A 202 -16.58 0.28 4.95
CA PHE A 202 -15.32 1.00 4.96
C PHE A 202 -15.60 2.49 4.87
N LYS A 203 -14.87 3.32 5.60
CA LYS A 203 -14.93 4.78 5.46
C LYS A 203 -13.59 5.44 5.74
N LEU A 204 -13.38 6.61 5.18
CA LEU A 204 -12.19 7.43 5.44
C LEU A 204 -12.41 8.32 6.66
N ASP A 205 -11.39 8.41 7.51
CA ASP A 205 -11.30 9.48 8.49
C ASP A 205 -10.70 10.75 7.88
N LYS A 206 -10.58 11.81 8.67
CA LYS A 206 -10.02 13.10 8.22
C LYS A 206 -8.57 12.99 7.71
N ASN A 207 -7.80 12.05 8.24
CA ASN A 207 -6.39 11.86 7.93
C ASN A 207 -6.19 10.89 6.74
N GLY A 208 -7.28 10.38 6.16
CA GLY A 208 -7.22 9.38 5.09
C GLY A 208 -6.99 7.95 5.57
N ASN A 209 -7.14 7.67 6.87
CA ASN A 209 -7.13 6.30 7.37
C ASN A 209 -8.45 5.61 7.07
N VAL A 210 -8.41 4.32 6.77
CA VAL A 210 -9.60 3.51 6.55
C VAL A 210 -10.09 2.92 7.87
N LEU A 211 -11.31 3.29 8.25
CA LEU A 211 -12.07 2.67 9.33
C LEU A 211 -12.94 1.55 8.75
N LEU A 212 -13.14 0.50 9.54
CA LEU A 212 -13.94 -0.67 9.18
C LEU A 212 -14.98 -0.96 10.26
N GLU A 213 -16.19 -1.33 9.84
CA GLU A 213 -17.20 -1.92 10.71
C GLU A 213 -17.87 -3.14 10.07
N TYR A 214 -18.22 -4.12 10.89
CA TYR A 214 -19.08 -5.23 10.50
C TYR A 214 -20.54 -4.77 10.54
N LEU A 215 -21.21 -4.79 9.39
CA LEU A 215 -22.58 -4.29 9.21
C LEU A 215 -23.63 -5.42 9.20
N GLY A 216 -23.22 -6.67 9.45
CA GLY A 216 -24.13 -7.83 9.46
C GLY A 216 -23.82 -8.85 8.37
N GLN A 217 -24.78 -9.71 8.06
CA GLN A 217 -24.68 -10.69 6.99
C GLN A 217 -25.16 -10.07 5.68
N TYR A 218 -24.43 -10.33 4.59
CA TYR A 218 -24.85 -9.93 3.27
C TYR A 218 -25.91 -10.90 2.75
N HIS A 219 -27.08 -10.36 2.40
CA HIS A 219 -28.16 -11.08 1.76
C HIS A 219 -28.36 -10.47 0.36
N PRO A 220 -28.04 -11.18 -0.72
CA PRO A 220 -28.29 -10.71 -2.07
C PRO A 220 -29.79 -10.37 -2.20
N ARG A 221 -30.10 -9.18 -2.73
CA ARG A 221 -31.47 -8.89 -3.13
C ARG A 221 -31.75 -9.72 -4.38
N VAL A 222 -32.65 -10.69 -4.25
CA VAL A 222 -33.20 -11.50 -5.35
C VAL A 222 -34.15 -10.64 -6.18
#